data_AF-A0ABC8LVJ6-F1
#
_entry.id   AF-A0ABC8LVJ6-F1
#
_cell.length_a   1.000
_cell.length_b   1.000
_cell.length_c   1.000
_cell.angle_alpha   90.00
_cell.angle_beta   90.00
_cell.angle_gamma   90.00
#
_symmetry.space_group_name_H-M   'P 1'
#
loop_
_entity.id
_entity.type
_entity.pdbx_description
1 polymer ?
#
loop_
_entity_poly.entity_id
_entity_poly.type
_entity_poly.pdbx_seq_one_letter_code
_entity_poly.pdbx_strand_id
1 'polypeptide(L)'
;MRRSQPRPRTKTKPDKSNMDPVKFQIRSSNRSSSSSSSNSIYTLTKPNPKHTKSNLLLTVASTATALAFLFVFYSLLTPGSLRYSVVIDGGSTGTRIHVFGYRIESGKPVFEFKGANYASLKLHPGLSSFAGDPEGASVALRELVEFAKGRVPKGVWRETEVRLMATAGMRLLEGRAQEKILGVARRVLRGSGFLFRDEWASVISGSDEGVYAWVVANFALGSLGGDPVKTTGIVELGGASAQVTFVSRETVPAEFSRTVSFGNVSYNLYSHSFLHFGQNAAHEKLWGSLVSRDRNSAVEPTREGKHADPCAPKGYNLDTITQKHLTGFLAGESKLAASFEAVGNYSECRSAALTILQEGNDKCSYQHCSIGSTFTPKLQGRFLATENFFYTSKVLSSLINVFMLLMYVNSSGPTRKHHSAHAFTLRM
;
A
#
# COMPACT_ATOMS: atom_id res chain seq x y z
N MET A 1 59.05 18.96 -44.39
CA MET A 1 58.35 18.64 -45.66
C MET A 1 56.87 18.96 -45.44
N ARG A 2 56.34 20.13 -45.88
CA ARG A 2 55.60 20.35 -47.16
C ARG A 2 54.57 19.23 -47.43
N ARG A 3 53.30 19.46 -47.77
CA ARG A 3 52.41 20.63 -47.92
C ARG A 3 51.04 20.07 -48.38
N SER A 4 49.93 20.70 -47.95
CA SER A 4 48.71 20.99 -48.74
C SER A 4 47.92 19.90 -49.50
N GLN A 5 46.59 19.86 -49.24
CA GLN A 5 45.52 19.53 -50.20
C GLN A 5 45.73 20.22 -51.58
N PRO A 6 45.25 19.66 -52.72
CA PRO A 6 43.86 19.91 -53.17
C PRO A 6 43.18 18.81 -54.05
N ARG A 7 41.83 18.88 -54.09
CA ARG A 7 40.91 18.34 -55.12
C ARG A 7 41.35 18.73 -56.56
N PRO A 8 40.92 18.03 -57.64
CA PRO A 8 39.73 18.51 -58.37
C PRO A 8 38.92 17.49 -59.26
N ARG A 9 37.62 17.83 -59.39
CA ARG A 9 36.77 17.94 -60.62
C ARG A 9 36.45 16.77 -61.59
N THR A 10 35.11 16.65 -61.78
CA THR A 10 34.32 16.51 -63.03
C THR A 10 34.37 15.21 -63.82
N LYS A 11 33.35 14.72 -64.56
CA LYS A 11 32.10 15.21 -65.20
C LYS A 11 31.14 13.98 -65.27
N THR A 12 29.82 14.03 -65.51
CA THR A 12 29.14 14.58 -66.71
C THR A 12 27.62 14.71 -66.48
N LYS A 13 27.03 15.75 -67.09
CA LYS A 13 25.60 16.00 -67.41
C LYS A 13 25.33 15.50 -68.87
N PRO A 14 24.12 15.48 -69.47
CA PRO A 14 23.10 16.56 -69.57
C PRO A 14 21.64 16.01 -69.44
N ASP A 15 20.52 16.73 -69.58
CA ASP A 15 20.15 17.97 -70.28
C ASP A 15 18.85 18.53 -69.64
N LYS A 16 18.72 19.85 -69.40
CA LYS A 16 17.75 20.82 -70.01
C LYS A 16 16.26 20.41 -69.91
N SER A 17 15.30 21.26 -69.59
CA SER A 17 15.19 22.72 -69.76
C SER A 17 14.13 23.32 -68.83
N ASN A 18 14.24 24.64 -68.68
CA ASN A 18 13.43 25.56 -67.89
C ASN A 18 12.12 25.97 -68.63
N MET A 19 11.20 26.57 -67.85
CA MET A 19 10.13 27.53 -68.21
C MET A 19 8.66 27.06 -68.28
N ASP A 20 7.89 27.55 -67.32
CA ASP A 20 6.48 28.00 -67.43
C ASP A 20 6.37 29.26 -68.34
N PRO A 21 5.16 29.78 -68.65
CA PRO A 21 3.86 29.16 -68.96
C PRO A 21 3.29 29.74 -70.29
N VAL A 22 2.07 29.36 -70.73
CA VAL A 22 1.06 30.27 -71.34
C VAL A 22 -0.19 29.52 -71.86
N LYS A 23 -1.33 30.18 -71.61
CA LYS A 23 -2.72 30.07 -72.12
C LYS A 23 -2.93 29.34 -73.46
N PHE A 24 -4.06 28.64 -73.53
CA PHE A 24 -4.80 28.47 -74.79
C PHE A 24 -6.13 29.23 -74.74
N GLN A 25 -6.21 30.26 -75.58
CA GLN A 25 -7.47 30.74 -76.15
C GLN A 25 -7.83 29.82 -77.32
N ILE A 26 -9.12 29.52 -77.48
CA ILE A 26 -9.66 29.16 -78.79
C ILE A 26 -10.74 30.19 -79.10
N ARG A 27 -10.48 30.95 -80.17
CA ARG A 27 -11.44 31.82 -80.84
C ARG A 27 -11.66 31.24 -82.23
N SER A 28 -12.92 31.12 -82.63
CA SER A 28 -13.27 31.12 -84.05
C SER A 28 -14.44 32.09 -84.23
N SER A 29 -14.18 33.07 -85.08
CA SER A 29 -15.06 34.10 -85.66
C SER A 29 -15.90 33.50 -86.80
N ASN A 30 -17.02 34.04 -87.31
CA ASN A 30 -17.35 35.44 -87.56
C ASN A 30 -18.81 35.59 -88.05
N ARG A 31 -19.31 36.83 -87.94
CA ARG A 31 -20.26 37.59 -88.82
C ARG A 31 -21.81 37.52 -88.65
N SER A 32 -22.32 38.71 -88.25
CA SER A 32 -23.44 39.55 -88.78
C SER A 32 -24.86 38.94 -88.92
N SER A 33 -25.98 39.57 -88.56
CA SER A 33 -26.41 40.98 -88.60
C SER A 33 -27.79 41.16 -87.91
N SER A 34 -28.14 42.43 -87.65
CA SER A 34 -29.47 43.07 -87.53
C SER A 34 -30.45 42.76 -86.38
N SER A 35 -30.76 43.85 -85.64
CA SER A 35 -32.06 44.33 -85.13
C SER A 35 -33.08 43.34 -84.51
N SER A 36 -33.52 43.61 -83.28
CA SER A 36 -34.84 44.20 -82.97
C SER A 36 -35.15 44.13 -81.48
N SER A 37 -35.78 45.20 -81.02
CA SER A 37 -36.43 45.44 -79.73
C SER A 37 -37.37 44.32 -79.29
N SER A 38 -37.45 44.05 -77.97
CA SER A 38 -38.72 43.83 -77.24
C SER A 38 -38.50 43.73 -75.73
N ASN A 39 -39.24 44.57 -75.01
CA ASN A 39 -39.37 44.59 -73.55
C ASN A 39 -39.94 43.27 -73.02
N SER A 40 -39.44 42.79 -71.88
CA SER A 40 -40.31 42.11 -70.91
C SER A 40 -39.75 42.25 -69.50
N ILE A 41 -40.55 42.89 -68.65
CA ILE A 41 -40.32 43.14 -67.24
C ILE A 41 -40.56 41.83 -66.50
N TYR A 42 -39.51 41.22 -65.96
CA TYR A 42 -39.62 40.28 -64.85
C TYR A 42 -39.20 41.00 -63.58
N THR A 43 -40.18 41.34 -62.76
CA THR A 43 -40.01 41.86 -61.39
C THR A 43 -39.30 40.81 -60.53
N LEU A 44 -38.00 41.00 -60.32
CA LEU A 44 -37.23 40.28 -59.31
C LEU A 44 -37.51 40.94 -57.94
N THR A 45 -38.35 40.30 -57.12
CA THR A 45 -38.52 40.69 -55.72
C THR A 45 -37.22 40.42 -54.95
N LYS A 46 -36.54 41.49 -54.51
CA LYS A 46 -35.39 41.42 -53.61
C LYS A 46 -35.82 40.82 -52.26
N PRO A 47 -35.12 39.80 -51.71
CA PRO A 47 -35.37 39.36 -50.35
C PRO A 47 -34.88 40.42 -49.36
N ASN A 48 -35.75 40.74 -48.40
CA ASN A 48 -35.54 41.74 -47.37
C ASN A 48 -34.42 41.29 -46.39
N PRO A 49 -33.31 42.04 -46.21
CA PRO A 49 -32.11 41.57 -45.50
C PRO A 49 -32.22 41.55 -43.96
N LYS A 50 -33.40 41.84 -43.41
CA LYS A 50 -33.63 41.90 -41.96
C LYS A 50 -34.06 40.56 -41.33
N HIS A 51 -34.66 39.64 -42.10
CA HIS A 51 -35.15 38.35 -41.57
C HIS A 51 -34.10 37.22 -41.55
N THR A 52 -33.09 37.28 -42.42
CA THR A 52 -32.06 36.24 -42.56
C THR A 52 -31.07 36.22 -41.40
N LYS A 53 -30.77 37.39 -40.82
CA LYS A 53 -29.88 37.50 -39.63
C LYS A 53 -30.53 36.96 -38.36
N SER A 54 -31.85 37.12 -38.22
CA SER A 54 -32.61 36.62 -37.05
C SER A 54 -32.70 35.10 -37.04
N ASN A 55 -32.98 34.48 -38.19
CA ASN A 55 -33.05 33.02 -38.31
C ASN A 55 -31.67 32.36 -38.14
N LEU A 56 -30.60 33.02 -38.60
CA LEU A 56 -29.23 32.56 -38.39
C LEU A 56 -28.81 32.63 -36.91
N LEU A 57 -29.20 33.68 -36.20
CA LEU A 57 -28.90 33.82 -34.78
C LEU A 57 -29.64 32.75 -33.95
N LEU A 58 -30.90 32.45 -34.30
CA LEU A 58 -31.71 31.42 -33.65
C LEU A 58 -31.13 30.02 -33.86
N THR A 59 -30.67 29.70 -35.07
CA THR A 59 -30.08 28.38 -35.37
C THR A 59 -28.73 28.20 -34.66
N VAL A 60 -27.90 29.25 -34.61
CA VAL A 60 -26.63 29.23 -33.87
C VAL A 60 -26.86 29.07 -32.36
N ALA A 61 -27.86 29.75 -31.79
CA ALA A 61 -28.21 29.60 -30.38
C ALA A 61 -28.73 28.18 -30.08
N SER A 62 -29.57 27.62 -30.95
CA SER A 62 -30.11 26.27 -30.79
C SER A 62 -29.03 25.19 -30.90
N THR A 63 -28.08 25.32 -31.83
CA THR A 63 -26.97 24.36 -31.96
C THR A 63 -25.99 24.46 -30.79
N ALA A 64 -25.68 25.67 -30.33
CA ALA A 64 -24.84 25.87 -29.14
C ALA A 64 -25.48 25.26 -27.89
N THR A 65 -26.80 25.43 -27.73
CA THR A 65 -27.55 24.86 -26.60
C THR A 65 -27.57 23.33 -26.68
N ALA A 66 -27.81 22.75 -27.86
CA ALA A 66 -27.76 21.30 -28.06
C ALA A 66 -26.37 20.72 -27.81
N LEU A 67 -25.31 21.40 -28.23
CA LEU A 67 -23.91 21.00 -27.96
C LEU A 67 -23.58 21.10 -26.47
N ALA A 68 -24.08 22.11 -25.77
CA ALA A 68 -23.91 22.24 -24.32
C ALA A 68 -24.64 21.11 -23.58
N PHE A 69 -25.88 20.78 -23.97
CA PHE A 69 -26.59 19.63 -23.42
C PHE A 69 -25.89 18.31 -23.73
N LEU A 70 -25.39 18.11 -24.94
CA LEU A 70 -24.59 16.94 -25.31
C LEU A 70 -23.31 16.84 -24.49
N PHE A 71 -22.62 17.95 -24.26
CA PHE A 71 -21.41 17.99 -23.44
C PHE A 71 -21.70 17.68 -21.97
N VAL A 72 -22.77 18.25 -21.40
CA VAL A 72 -23.22 17.98 -20.03
C VAL A 72 -23.67 16.53 -19.89
N PHE A 73 -24.46 16.01 -20.84
CA PHE A 73 -24.93 14.64 -20.85
C PHE A 73 -23.78 13.64 -21.01
N TYR A 74 -22.82 13.92 -21.90
CA TYR A 74 -21.61 13.13 -22.05
C TYR A 74 -20.77 13.14 -20.78
N SER A 75 -20.58 14.31 -20.16
CA SER A 75 -19.82 14.45 -18.90
C SER A 75 -20.50 13.75 -17.72
N LEU A 76 -21.84 13.69 -17.70
CA LEU A 76 -22.63 12.96 -16.69
C LEU A 76 -22.66 11.45 -16.94
N LEU A 77 -22.56 11.00 -18.20
CA LEU A 77 -22.66 9.60 -18.58
C LEU A 77 -21.32 8.88 -18.68
N THR A 78 -20.20 9.59 -18.84
CA THR A 78 -18.88 8.96 -18.81
C THR A 78 -18.44 8.77 -17.36
N PRO A 79 -18.33 7.52 -16.85
CA PRO A 79 -17.68 7.28 -15.58
C PRO A 79 -16.29 7.90 -15.62
N GLY A 80 -15.84 8.52 -14.53
CA GLY A 80 -14.49 9.06 -14.44
C GLY A 80 -13.46 8.01 -14.88
N SER A 81 -12.40 8.44 -15.59
CA SER A 81 -11.39 7.51 -16.07
C SER A 81 -10.79 6.72 -14.91
N LEU A 82 -10.72 5.40 -15.05
CA LEU A 82 -10.13 4.53 -14.05
C LEU A 82 -8.63 4.82 -13.96
N ARG A 83 -8.18 5.16 -12.76
CA ARG A 83 -6.78 5.43 -12.42
C ARG A 83 -6.24 4.32 -11.55
N TYR A 84 -4.92 4.26 -11.44
CA TYR A 84 -4.22 3.24 -10.67
C TYR A 84 -3.19 3.86 -9.72
N SER A 85 -2.96 3.18 -8.60
CA SER A 85 -1.88 3.46 -7.67
C SER A 85 -1.27 2.15 -7.21
N VAL A 86 0.05 2.10 -7.09
CA VAL A 86 0.81 0.92 -6.71
C VAL A 86 1.57 1.20 -5.41
N VAL A 87 1.37 0.36 -4.40
CA VAL A 87 2.04 0.46 -3.11
C VAL A 87 2.75 -0.86 -2.81
N ILE A 88 4.02 -0.78 -2.44
CA ILE A 88 4.84 -1.90 -2.00
C ILE A 88 5.05 -1.75 -0.49
N ASP A 89 4.46 -2.66 0.28
CA ASP A 89 4.67 -2.84 1.72
C ASP A 89 5.91 -3.73 1.94
N GLY A 90 6.99 -3.11 2.42
CA GLY A 90 8.25 -3.77 2.78
C GLY A 90 8.22 -4.30 4.21
N GLY A 91 7.38 -5.31 4.46
CA GLY A 91 7.23 -5.96 5.76
C GLY A 91 8.42 -6.80 6.19
N SER A 92 8.51 -7.12 7.49
CA SER A 92 9.60 -7.93 8.05
C SER A 92 9.60 -9.39 7.60
N THR A 93 8.42 -9.97 7.38
CA THR A 93 8.29 -11.38 6.96
C THR A 93 8.26 -11.57 5.46
N GLY A 94 7.90 -10.53 4.71
CA GLY A 94 7.70 -10.58 3.27
C GLY A 94 7.36 -9.21 2.72
N THR A 95 7.54 -9.07 1.42
CA THR A 95 7.28 -7.83 0.67
C THR A 95 6.00 -8.01 -0.14
N ARG A 96 5.04 -7.09 -0.01
CA ARG A 96 3.74 -7.18 -0.68
C ARG A 96 3.57 -6.01 -1.64
N ILE A 97 3.08 -6.26 -2.84
CA ILE A 97 2.61 -5.21 -3.73
C ILE A 97 1.08 -5.19 -3.72
N HIS A 98 0.52 -3.99 -3.77
CA HIS A 98 -0.90 -3.71 -3.91
C HIS A 98 -1.10 -2.81 -5.13
N VAL A 99 -2.02 -3.19 -6.00
CA VAL A 99 -2.47 -2.40 -7.14
C VAL A 99 -3.91 -1.98 -6.87
N PHE A 100 -4.13 -0.68 -6.74
CA PHE A 100 -5.43 -0.09 -6.46
C PHE A 100 -5.95 0.65 -7.68
N GLY A 101 -7.10 0.22 -8.20
CA GLY A 101 -7.91 0.95 -9.16
C GLY A 101 -8.86 1.88 -8.43
N TYR A 102 -8.95 3.13 -8.90
CA TYR A 102 -9.83 4.13 -8.33
C TYR A 102 -10.34 5.12 -9.37
N ARG A 103 -11.49 5.73 -9.10
CA ARG A 103 -12.04 6.84 -9.89
C ARG A 103 -12.07 8.12 -9.07
N ILE A 104 -12.16 9.25 -9.76
CA ILE A 104 -12.42 10.52 -9.10
C ILE A 104 -13.91 10.82 -9.25
N GLU A 105 -14.63 10.85 -8.13
CA GLU A 105 -16.05 11.19 -8.07
C GLU A 105 -16.21 12.41 -7.17
N SER A 106 -16.83 13.48 -7.70
CA SER A 106 -17.01 14.75 -6.98
C SER A 106 -15.71 15.29 -6.35
N GLY A 107 -14.58 15.16 -7.06
CA GLY A 107 -13.26 15.60 -6.61
C GLY A 107 -12.58 14.69 -5.56
N LYS A 108 -13.17 13.53 -5.24
CA LYS A 108 -12.64 12.58 -4.25
C LYS A 108 -12.26 11.24 -4.89
N PRO A 109 -11.14 10.62 -4.47
CA PRO A 109 -10.81 9.27 -4.92
C PRO A 109 -11.74 8.23 -4.31
N VAL A 110 -12.36 7.41 -5.15
CA VAL A 110 -13.19 6.27 -4.78
C VAL A 110 -12.47 5.01 -5.23
N PHE A 111 -12.00 4.24 -4.26
CA PHE A 111 -11.22 3.02 -4.47
C PHE A 111 -12.14 1.79 -4.59
N GLU A 112 -11.81 0.90 -5.53
CA GLU A 112 -12.50 -0.37 -5.68
C GLU A 112 -11.65 -1.52 -5.15
N PHE A 113 -11.89 -1.91 -3.90
CA PHE A 113 -11.11 -2.95 -3.20
C PHE A 113 -11.47 -4.40 -3.57
N LYS A 114 -12.24 -4.61 -4.64
CA LYS A 114 -12.73 -5.94 -5.05
C LYS A 114 -12.68 -6.11 -6.57
N GLY A 115 -12.66 -7.37 -7.00
CA GLY A 115 -12.72 -7.73 -8.42
C GLY A 115 -11.44 -7.37 -9.18
N ALA A 116 -11.60 -6.98 -10.45
CA ALA A 116 -10.47 -6.71 -11.35
C ALA A 116 -9.65 -5.45 -10.99
N ASN A 117 -10.22 -4.55 -10.17
CA ASN A 117 -9.64 -3.26 -9.85
C ASN A 117 -8.79 -3.28 -8.57
N TYR A 118 -8.65 -4.43 -7.92
CA TYR A 118 -7.67 -4.63 -6.84
C TYR A 118 -6.88 -5.92 -7.07
N ALA A 119 -5.57 -5.84 -6.87
CA ALA A 119 -4.69 -7.00 -6.94
C ALA A 119 -3.57 -6.90 -5.91
N SER A 120 -3.14 -8.03 -5.38
CA SER A 120 -1.99 -8.09 -4.49
C SER A 120 -1.18 -9.37 -4.70
N LEU A 121 0.13 -9.26 -4.51
CA LEU A 121 1.09 -10.37 -4.50
C LEU A 121 2.05 -10.18 -3.33
N LYS A 122 2.27 -11.24 -2.55
CA LYS A 122 3.28 -11.28 -1.48
C LYS A 122 4.41 -12.21 -1.87
N LEU A 123 5.64 -11.74 -1.71
CA LEU A 123 6.84 -12.57 -1.80
C LEU A 123 7.53 -12.67 -0.44
N HIS A 124 8.28 -13.76 -0.28
CA HIS A 124 9.11 -14.03 0.89
C HIS A 124 10.56 -14.26 0.42
N PRO A 125 11.59 -13.86 1.18
CA PRO A 125 11.52 -13.20 2.50
C PRO A 125 11.22 -11.69 2.42
N GLY A 126 11.21 -11.00 3.56
CA GLY A 126 11.12 -9.54 3.62
C GLY A 126 12.39 -8.85 3.15
N LEU A 127 12.32 -7.55 2.86
CA LEU A 127 13.48 -6.78 2.36
C LEU A 127 14.69 -6.82 3.29
N SER A 128 14.46 -6.89 4.61
CA SER A 128 15.55 -6.87 5.59
C SER A 128 16.44 -8.10 5.56
N SER A 129 15.93 -9.24 5.05
CA SER A 129 16.70 -10.47 4.89
C SER A 129 17.81 -10.37 3.84
N PHE A 130 17.79 -9.33 3.00
CA PHE A 130 18.81 -9.04 1.99
C PHE A 130 19.94 -8.14 2.49
N ALA A 131 20.08 -7.92 3.81
CA ALA A 131 21.15 -7.06 4.33
C ALA A 131 22.56 -7.55 3.96
N GLY A 132 22.77 -8.87 3.89
CA GLY A 132 24.03 -9.49 3.46
C GLY A 132 24.24 -9.51 1.94
N ASP A 133 23.16 -9.44 1.17
CA ASP A 133 23.18 -9.37 -0.31
C ASP A 133 22.06 -8.44 -0.82
N PRO A 134 22.28 -7.12 -0.83
CA PRO A 134 21.24 -6.16 -1.22
C PRO A 134 20.76 -6.33 -2.67
N GLU A 135 21.61 -6.81 -3.58
CA GLU A 135 21.20 -7.01 -4.99
C GLU A 135 20.19 -8.16 -5.14
N GLY A 136 20.18 -9.13 -4.21
CA GLY A 136 19.15 -10.16 -4.13
C GLY A 136 17.73 -9.58 -4.03
N ALA A 137 17.55 -8.41 -3.39
CA ALA A 137 16.25 -7.75 -3.30
C ALA A 137 15.73 -7.30 -4.69
N SER A 138 16.62 -7.09 -5.68
CA SER A 138 16.22 -6.65 -7.01
C SER A 138 15.35 -7.66 -7.74
N VAL A 139 15.58 -8.96 -7.53
CA VAL A 139 14.83 -10.05 -8.17
C VAL A 139 13.38 -10.03 -7.67
N ALA A 140 13.20 -10.03 -6.35
CA ALA A 140 11.87 -9.98 -5.73
C ALA A 140 11.10 -8.69 -6.12
N LEU A 141 11.77 -7.54 -6.11
CA LEU A 141 11.13 -6.27 -6.48
C LEU A 141 10.74 -6.22 -7.96
N ARG A 142 11.54 -6.79 -8.87
CA ARG A 142 11.19 -6.88 -10.29
C ARG A 142 9.98 -7.77 -10.51
N GLU A 143 9.91 -8.90 -9.82
CA GLU A 143 8.75 -9.79 -9.90
C GLU A 143 7.46 -9.09 -9.44
N LEU A 144 7.51 -8.36 -8.32
CA LEU A 144 6.39 -7.54 -7.87
C LEU A 144 6.00 -6.48 -8.91
N VAL A 145 6.98 -5.77 -9.49
CA VAL A 145 6.74 -4.76 -10.52
C VAL A 145 6.09 -5.37 -11.77
N GLU A 146 6.56 -6.52 -12.24
CA GLU A 146 5.96 -7.20 -13.40
C GLU A 146 4.53 -7.68 -13.10
N PHE A 147 4.26 -8.15 -11.89
CA PHE A 147 2.89 -8.44 -11.44
C PHE A 147 2.01 -7.18 -11.56
N ALA A 148 2.46 -6.03 -11.08
CA ALA A 148 1.69 -4.78 -11.19
C ALA A 148 1.49 -4.35 -12.64
N LYS A 149 2.51 -4.47 -13.49
CA LYS A 149 2.44 -4.16 -14.93
C LYS A 149 1.45 -5.05 -15.67
N GLY A 150 1.27 -6.29 -15.23
CA GLY A 150 0.23 -7.19 -15.74
C GLY A 150 -1.20 -6.79 -15.36
N ARG A 151 -1.38 -5.92 -14.36
CA ARG A 151 -2.69 -5.45 -13.89
C ARG A 151 -3.03 -4.03 -14.33
N VAL A 152 -2.02 -3.18 -14.51
CA VAL A 152 -2.20 -1.78 -14.93
C VAL A 152 -2.11 -1.70 -16.47
N PRO A 153 -3.09 -1.10 -17.17
CA PRO A 153 -3.00 -0.92 -18.62
C PRO A 153 -1.76 -0.11 -19.02
N LYS A 154 -1.05 -0.57 -20.06
CA LYS A 154 0.22 0.04 -20.51
C LYS A 154 0.12 1.54 -20.81
N GLY A 155 -1.03 2.00 -21.31
CA GLY A 155 -1.27 3.40 -21.64
C GLY A 155 -1.20 4.36 -20.44
N VAL A 156 -1.43 3.87 -19.22
CA VAL A 156 -1.48 4.70 -18.00
C VAL A 156 -0.30 4.46 -17.05
N TRP A 157 0.72 3.69 -17.44
CA TRP A 157 1.88 3.42 -16.58
C TRP A 157 2.57 4.71 -16.12
N ARG A 158 2.82 5.65 -17.04
CA ARG A 158 3.52 6.92 -16.74
C ARG A 158 2.76 7.85 -15.79
N GLU A 159 1.46 7.61 -15.59
CA GLU A 159 0.61 8.37 -14.67
C GLU A 159 0.35 7.62 -13.36
N THR A 160 0.66 6.32 -13.33
CA THR A 160 0.43 5.45 -12.18
C THR A 160 1.60 5.58 -11.23
N GLU A 161 1.36 6.12 -10.03
CA GLU A 161 2.38 6.20 -8.98
C GLU A 161 2.73 4.82 -8.44
N VAL A 162 4.03 4.56 -8.25
CA VAL A 162 4.53 3.44 -7.45
C VAL A 162 5.29 3.95 -6.23
N ARG A 163 4.98 3.42 -5.05
CA ARG A 163 5.66 3.78 -3.79
C ARG A 163 6.08 2.52 -3.05
N LEU A 164 7.18 2.58 -2.31
CA LEU A 164 7.63 1.53 -1.41
C LEU A 164 7.77 2.10 0.00
N MET A 165 7.03 1.52 0.93
CA MET A 165 7.04 1.88 2.34
C MET A 165 7.50 0.65 3.12
N ALA A 166 8.75 0.66 3.57
CA ALA A 166 9.29 -0.41 4.39
C ALA A 166 9.06 -0.15 5.87
N THR A 167 8.83 -1.21 6.65
CA THR A 167 8.40 -1.11 8.05
C THR A 167 9.47 -1.59 9.04
N ALA A 168 9.08 -2.16 10.18
CA ALA A 168 9.97 -2.52 11.27
C ALA A 168 11.16 -3.42 10.87
N GLY A 169 10.99 -4.33 9.92
CA GLY A 169 12.10 -5.18 9.47
C GLY A 169 13.30 -4.37 8.98
N MET A 170 13.04 -3.32 8.19
CA MET A 170 14.10 -2.41 7.73
C MET A 170 14.55 -1.42 8.81
N ARG A 171 13.68 -1.02 9.75
CA ARG A 171 14.06 -0.18 10.91
C ARG A 171 15.08 -0.84 11.84
N LEU A 172 15.11 -2.17 11.84
CA LEU A 172 16.01 -2.97 12.68
C LEU A 172 17.41 -3.15 12.08
N LEU A 173 17.60 -2.78 10.81
CA LEU A 173 18.92 -2.83 10.18
C LEU A 173 19.76 -1.61 10.53
N GLU A 174 21.07 -1.77 10.48
CA GLU A 174 22.00 -0.64 10.46
C GLU A 174 21.76 0.26 9.23
N GLY A 175 21.94 1.57 9.41
CA GLY A 175 21.66 2.56 8.36
C GLY A 175 22.36 2.29 7.03
N ARG A 176 23.58 1.75 7.04
CA ARG A 176 24.31 1.40 5.82
C ARG A 176 23.67 0.25 5.04
N ALA A 177 23.23 -0.81 5.73
CA ALA A 177 22.56 -1.94 5.10
C ALA A 177 21.17 -1.53 4.59
N GLN A 178 20.44 -0.76 5.40
CA GLN A 178 19.15 -0.19 5.04
C GLN A 178 19.22 0.62 3.74
N GLU A 179 20.17 1.55 3.65
CA GLU A 179 20.31 2.43 2.47
C GLU A 179 20.77 1.68 1.21
N LYS A 180 21.61 0.64 1.34
CA LYS A 180 21.97 -0.20 0.19
C LYS A 180 20.74 -0.90 -0.41
N ILE A 181 19.87 -1.46 0.43
CA ILE A 181 18.63 -2.12 -0.02
C ILE A 181 17.67 -1.09 -0.64
N LEU A 182 17.50 0.09 -0.03
CA LEU A 182 16.68 1.16 -0.60
C LEU A 182 17.24 1.67 -1.94
N GLY A 183 18.56 1.75 -2.09
CA GLY A 183 19.21 2.09 -3.36
C GLY A 183 18.87 1.10 -4.47
N VAL A 184 18.87 -0.20 -4.16
CA VAL A 184 18.40 -1.25 -5.08
C VAL A 184 16.94 -1.05 -5.44
N ALA A 185 16.08 -0.79 -4.44
CA ALA A 185 14.67 -0.56 -4.66
C ALA A 185 14.39 0.64 -5.56
N ARG A 186 15.00 1.80 -5.27
CA ARG A 186 14.87 3.02 -6.09
C ARG A 186 15.28 2.77 -7.54
N ARG A 187 16.37 2.04 -7.77
CA ARG A 187 16.82 1.67 -9.12
C ARG A 187 15.81 0.78 -9.85
N VAL A 188 15.23 -0.22 -9.18
CA VAL A 188 14.20 -1.09 -9.79
C VAL A 188 12.94 -0.28 -10.12
N LEU A 189 12.44 0.53 -9.17
CA LEU A 189 11.21 1.30 -9.34
C LEU A 189 11.35 2.40 -10.40
N ARG A 190 12.50 3.07 -10.48
CA ARG A 190 12.81 4.02 -11.54
C ARG A 190 12.77 3.39 -12.94
N GLY A 191 13.17 2.13 -13.04
CA GLY A 191 13.15 1.35 -14.28
C GLY A 191 11.81 0.69 -14.61
N SER A 192 10.78 0.84 -13.76
CA SER A 192 9.50 0.11 -13.91
C SER A 192 8.61 0.63 -15.05
N GLY A 193 8.74 1.91 -15.41
CA GLY A 193 7.83 2.63 -16.30
C GLY A 193 6.64 3.30 -15.58
N PHE A 194 6.45 3.02 -14.29
CA PHE A 194 5.53 3.74 -13.42
C PHE A 194 6.10 5.11 -13.02
N LEU A 195 5.22 6.03 -12.62
CA LEU A 195 5.62 7.31 -12.04
C LEU A 195 6.29 7.05 -10.69
N PHE A 196 7.55 7.42 -10.56
CA PHE A 196 8.34 7.17 -9.35
C PHE A 196 9.25 8.36 -9.02
N ARG A 197 9.46 8.60 -7.73
CA ARG A 197 10.45 9.52 -7.18
C ARG A 197 11.22 8.84 -6.07
N ASP A 198 12.51 9.15 -5.94
CA ASP A 198 13.40 8.43 -5.02
C ASP A 198 12.95 8.51 -3.55
N GLU A 199 12.32 9.63 -3.16
CA GLU A 199 11.73 9.84 -1.84
C GLU A 199 10.50 8.95 -1.55
N TRP A 200 9.91 8.33 -2.58
CA TRP A 200 8.78 7.41 -2.44
C TRP A 200 9.20 5.97 -2.13
N ALA A 201 10.50 5.67 -2.10
CA ALA A 201 11.03 4.43 -1.55
C ALA A 201 11.80 4.74 -0.26
N SER A 202 11.14 4.51 0.87
CA SER A 202 11.66 4.89 2.19
C SER A 202 11.22 3.91 3.28
N VAL A 203 11.90 3.99 4.43
CA VAL A 203 11.45 3.34 5.67
C VAL A 203 10.54 4.30 6.41
N ILE A 204 9.29 3.90 6.65
CA ILE A 204 8.34 4.75 7.37
C ILE A 204 8.59 4.65 8.89
N SER A 205 8.27 5.74 9.61
CA SER A 205 8.29 5.68 11.06
C SER A 205 7.18 4.73 11.55
N GLY A 206 7.38 4.11 12.71
CA GLY A 206 6.34 3.25 13.27
C GLY A 206 5.07 4.00 13.65
N SER A 207 5.17 5.29 13.99
CA SER A 207 3.99 6.13 14.22
C SER A 207 3.22 6.38 12.91
N ASP A 208 3.91 6.56 11.78
CA ASP A 208 3.25 6.76 10.47
C ASP A 208 2.56 5.47 10.01
N GLU A 209 3.19 4.30 10.24
CA GLU A 209 2.60 2.99 9.99
C GLU A 209 1.25 2.85 10.70
N GLY A 210 1.20 3.16 12.00
CA GLY A 210 -0.04 3.16 12.78
C GLY A 210 -1.06 4.20 12.33
N VAL A 211 -0.61 5.40 11.94
CA VAL A 211 -1.48 6.46 11.39
C VAL A 211 -2.12 6.03 10.08
N TYR A 212 -1.37 5.44 9.14
CA TYR A 212 -1.92 4.94 7.88
C TYR A 212 -2.95 3.83 8.12
N ALA A 213 -2.65 2.89 9.01
CA ALA A 213 -3.59 1.85 9.41
C ALA A 213 -4.89 2.45 10.00
N TRP A 214 -4.78 3.45 10.87
CA TRP A 214 -5.91 4.14 11.48
C TRP A 214 -6.77 4.87 10.43
N VAL A 215 -6.14 5.56 9.47
CA VAL A 215 -6.83 6.25 8.36
C VAL A 215 -7.63 5.25 7.53
N VAL A 216 -7.00 4.14 7.13
CA VAL A 216 -7.67 3.10 6.32
C VAL A 216 -8.83 2.47 7.08
N ALA A 217 -8.66 2.15 8.37
CA ALA A 217 -9.71 1.56 9.19
C ALA A 217 -10.92 2.50 9.33
N ASN A 218 -10.69 3.78 9.64
CA ASN A 218 -11.77 4.75 9.81
C ASN A 218 -12.40 5.18 8.49
N PHE A 219 -11.65 5.15 7.39
CA PHE A 219 -12.20 5.29 6.05
C PHE A 219 -13.16 4.14 5.73
N ALA A 220 -12.74 2.89 5.96
CA ALA A 220 -13.56 1.71 5.71
C ALA A 220 -14.81 1.63 6.61
N LEU A 221 -14.71 2.14 7.84
CA LEU A 221 -15.84 2.23 8.78
C LEU A 221 -16.75 3.44 8.54
N GLY A 222 -16.39 4.36 7.63
CA GLY A 222 -17.16 5.57 7.34
C GLY A 222 -17.14 6.62 8.46
N SER A 223 -16.24 6.50 9.43
CA SER A 223 -16.08 7.46 10.54
C SER A 223 -15.14 8.62 10.18
N LEU A 224 -14.29 8.46 9.17
CA LEU A 224 -13.37 9.50 8.72
C LEU A 224 -14.11 10.68 8.06
N GLY A 225 -13.75 11.89 8.46
CA GLY A 225 -14.47 13.13 8.13
C GLY A 225 -15.61 13.48 9.11
N GLY A 226 -15.86 12.63 10.11
CA GLY A 226 -16.86 12.86 11.16
C GLY A 226 -16.27 13.39 12.46
N ASP A 227 -16.93 13.07 13.58
CA ASP A 227 -16.50 13.45 14.92
C ASP A 227 -15.26 12.65 15.37
N PRO A 228 -14.12 13.30 15.68
CA PRO A 228 -12.89 12.63 16.13
C PRO A 228 -13.11 11.64 17.28
N VAL A 229 -13.99 11.91 18.24
CA VAL A 229 -14.18 11.00 19.40
C VAL A 229 -14.99 9.75 19.07
N LYS A 230 -15.61 9.68 17.88
CA LYS A 230 -16.36 8.51 17.39
C LYS A 230 -15.52 7.59 16.50
N THR A 231 -14.26 7.94 16.27
CA THR A 231 -13.34 7.11 15.50
C THR A 231 -12.97 5.84 16.26
N THR A 232 -12.60 4.80 15.52
CA THR A 232 -12.15 3.52 16.07
C THR A 232 -10.63 3.53 16.11
N GLY A 233 -10.05 3.22 17.27
CA GLY A 233 -8.61 3.00 17.41
C GLY A 233 -8.16 1.74 16.66
N ILE A 234 -6.87 1.62 16.40
CA ILE A 234 -6.29 0.44 15.77
C ILE A 234 -5.12 -0.08 16.59
N VAL A 235 -5.03 -1.40 16.69
CA VAL A 235 -3.85 -2.12 17.16
C VAL A 235 -3.42 -3.11 16.10
N GLU A 236 -2.15 -3.04 15.71
CA GLU A 236 -1.58 -3.89 14.67
C GLU A 236 -0.44 -4.70 15.28
N LEU A 237 -0.44 -6.02 15.03
CA LEU A 237 0.65 -6.90 15.43
C LEU A 237 1.37 -7.41 14.19
N GLY A 238 2.42 -6.72 13.80
CA GLY A 238 3.33 -7.16 12.74
C GLY A 238 4.27 -8.27 13.19
N GLY A 239 5.22 -8.64 12.33
CA GLY A 239 6.26 -9.62 12.69
C GLY A 239 7.35 -9.04 13.59
N ALA A 240 7.69 -7.76 13.42
CA ALA A 240 8.83 -7.12 14.09
C ALA A 240 8.44 -5.98 15.07
N SER A 241 7.27 -5.36 14.89
CA SER A 241 6.71 -4.37 15.83
C SER A 241 5.21 -4.56 16.02
N ALA A 242 4.69 -3.94 17.07
CA ALA A 242 3.27 -3.72 17.26
C ALA A 242 2.98 -2.22 17.26
N GLN A 243 1.81 -1.80 16.79
CA GLN A 243 1.39 -0.41 16.72
C GLN A 243 0.07 -0.22 17.47
N VAL A 244 -0.09 0.97 18.04
CA VAL A 244 -1.34 1.44 18.64
C VAL A 244 -1.58 2.87 18.22
N THR A 245 -2.76 3.13 17.66
CA THR A 245 -3.13 4.47 17.17
C THR A 245 -4.60 4.76 17.45
N PHE A 246 -4.89 5.86 18.14
CA PHE A 246 -6.26 6.28 18.44
C PHE A 246 -6.34 7.77 18.83
N VAL A 247 -7.55 8.33 18.79
CA VAL A 247 -7.83 9.66 19.34
C VAL A 247 -7.90 9.57 20.87
N SER A 248 -6.96 10.20 21.56
CA SER A 248 -6.94 10.29 23.03
C SER A 248 -7.69 11.54 23.51
N ARG A 249 -8.33 11.45 24.70
CA ARG A 249 -8.88 12.60 25.43
C ARG A 249 -7.87 13.20 26.41
N GLU A 250 -6.79 12.48 26.66
CA GLU A 250 -5.70 12.93 27.53
C GLU A 250 -4.70 13.77 26.73
N THR A 251 -3.94 14.62 27.42
CA THR A 251 -2.84 15.35 26.82
C THR A 251 -1.75 14.38 26.38
N VAL A 252 -1.52 14.29 25.07
CA VAL A 252 -0.50 13.41 24.48
C VAL A 252 0.79 14.22 24.29
N PRO A 253 1.94 13.75 24.81
CA PRO A 253 3.24 14.36 24.54
C PRO A 253 3.54 14.45 23.03
N ALA A 254 4.25 15.49 22.61
CA ALA A 254 4.44 15.83 21.20
C ALA A 254 5.07 14.68 20.39
N GLU A 255 5.97 13.92 20.99
CA GLU A 255 6.66 12.79 20.38
C GLU A 255 5.71 11.65 19.98
N PHE A 256 4.60 11.46 20.70
CA PHE A 256 3.57 10.44 20.41
C PHE A 256 2.35 11.02 19.67
N SER A 257 2.24 12.35 19.59
CA SER A 257 1.12 13.03 18.96
C SER A 257 1.31 13.14 17.44
N ARG A 258 0.30 12.77 16.67
CA ARG A 258 0.27 12.91 15.20
C ARG A 258 -1.03 13.57 14.78
N THR A 259 -0.93 14.58 13.93
CA THR A 259 -2.11 15.30 13.43
C THR A 259 -2.39 14.87 11.99
N VAL A 260 -3.62 14.44 11.73
CA VAL A 260 -4.11 14.09 10.39
C VAL A 260 -5.29 14.98 10.06
N SER A 261 -5.33 15.53 8.86
CA SER A 261 -6.48 16.31 8.39
C SER A 261 -7.16 15.58 7.23
N PHE A 262 -8.48 15.46 7.31
CA PHE A 262 -9.31 14.88 6.26
C PHE A 262 -10.55 15.75 6.03
N GLY A 263 -10.62 16.38 4.85
CA GLY A 263 -11.59 17.44 4.58
C GLY A 263 -11.36 18.63 5.53
N ASN A 264 -12.41 19.05 6.22
CA ASN A 264 -12.36 20.16 7.19
C ASN A 264 -12.16 19.69 8.63
N VAL A 265 -11.88 18.39 8.85
CA VAL A 265 -11.70 17.81 10.19
C VAL A 265 -10.23 17.50 10.41
N SER A 266 -9.72 17.88 11.58
CA SER A 266 -8.38 17.53 12.05
C SER A 266 -8.49 16.56 13.23
N TYR A 267 -7.64 15.54 13.22
CA TYR A 267 -7.58 14.48 14.21
C TYR A 267 -6.22 14.54 14.90
N ASN A 268 -6.23 14.67 16.23
CA ASN A 268 -5.03 14.54 17.06
C ASN A 268 -4.98 13.11 17.58
N LEU A 269 -4.03 12.35 17.06
CA LEU A 269 -3.86 10.93 17.32
C LEU A 269 -2.70 10.73 18.29
N TYR A 270 -2.90 9.85 19.28
CA TYR A 270 -1.79 9.13 19.86
C TYR A 270 -1.38 8.05 18.85
N SER A 271 -0.09 7.97 18.50
CA SER A 271 0.43 6.90 17.65
C SER A 271 1.82 6.46 18.12
N HIS A 272 1.92 5.20 18.51
CA HIS A 272 3.19 4.61 18.92
C HIS A 272 3.42 3.23 18.30
N SER A 273 4.70 2.90 18.11
CA SER A 273 5.15 1.60 17.62
C SER A 273 6.15 0.99 18.59
N PHE A 274 5.76 -0.14 19.17
CA PHE A 274 6.60 -0.96 20.03
C PHE A 274 7.48 -1.85 19.15
N LEU A 275 8.65 -1.31 18.77
CA LEU A 275 9.68 -2.08 18.07
C LEU A 275 10.16 -3.24 18.95
N HIS A 276 10.48 -4.38 18.34
CA HIS A 276 10.80 -5.66 19.01
C HIS A 276 9.62 -6.38 19.67
N PHE A 277 8.41 -5.80 19.63
CA PHE A 277 7.20 -6.43 20.17
C PHE A 277 6.23 -6.92 19.10
N GLY A 278 6.67 -7.00 17.84
CA GLY A 278 5.97 -7.80 16.84
C GLY A 278 6.07 -9.30 17.16
N GLN A 279 5.20 -10.13 16.61
CA GLN A 279 5.08 -11.54 17.01
C GLN A 279 6.42 -12.30 17.02
N ASN A 280 7.21 -12.19 15.96
CA ASN A 280 8.47 -12.94 15.83
C ASN A 280 9.57 -12.33 16.71
N ALA A 281 9.68 -11.00 16.70
CA ALA A 281 10.69 -10.31 17.50
C ALA A 281 10.43 -10.43 19.01
N ALA A 282 9.16 -10.46 19.43
CA ALA A 282 8.78 -10.68 20.82
C ALA A 282 9.14 -12.10 21.28
N HIS A 283 8.96 -13.10 20.40
CA HIS A 283 9.38 -14.48 20.67
C HIS A 283 10.89 -14.59 20.78
N GLU A 284 11.65 -13.95 19.88
CA GLU A 284 13.11 -13.89 19.99
C GLU A 284 13.56 -13.23 21.30
N LYS A 285 12.93 -12.11 21.66
CA LYS A 285 13.17 -11.41 22.92
C LYS A 285 12.87 -12.29 24.15
N LEU A 286 11.77 -13.04 24.11
CA LEU A 286 11.41 -14.01 25.16
C LEU A 286 12.50 -15.07 25.32
N TRP A 287 12.94 -15.68 24.22
CA TRP A 287 14.00 -16.69 24.25
C TRP A 287 15.32 -16.14 24.78
N GLY A 288 15.71 -14.92 24.39
CA GLY A 288 16.87 -14.24 24.97
C GLY A 288 16.76 -14.04 26.49
N SER A 289 15.55 -13.71 26.97
CA SER A 289 15.28 -13.57 28.41
C SER A 289 15.40 -14.91 29.15
N LEU A 290 14.88 -16.00 28.58
CA LEU A 290 14.98 -17.34 29.16
C LEU A 290 16.45 -17.80 29.28
N VAL A 291 17.23 -17.65 28.21
CA VAL A 291 18.68 -17.97 28.21
C VAL A 291 19.43 -17.18 29.29
N SER A 292 19.09 -15.90 29.46
CA SER A 292 19.74 -15.03 30.45
C SER A 292 19.38 -15.42 31.89
N ARG A 293 18.13 -15.88 32.13
CA ARG A 293 17.67 -16.35 33.45
C ARG A 293 18.38 -17.63 33.88
N ASP A 294 18.53 -18.57 32.95
CA ASP A 294 19.16 -19.85 33.24
C ASP A 294 20.65 -19.69 33.55
N ARG A 295 21.32 -18.71 32.93
CA ARG A 295 22.72 -18.36 33.28
C ARG A 295 22.87 -17.73 34.66
N ASN A 296 21.89 -16.97 35.11
CA ASN A 296 21.92 -16.28 36.41
C ASN A 296 21.38 -17.15 37.55
N SER A 297 20.70 -18.24 37.23
CA SER A 297 20.28 -19.25 38.20
C SER A 297 21.44 -20.23 38.38
N ALA A 298 21.87 -20.47 39.62
CA ALA A 298 22.87 -21.51 39.96
C ALA A 298 22.31 -22.94 39.79
N VAL A 299 21.42 -23.13 38.82
CA VAL A 299 20.80 -24.40 38.48
C VAL A 299 21.62 -24.99 37.34
N GLU A 300 22.26 -26.12 37.62
CA GLU A 300 22.90 -26.97 36.61
C GLU A 300 21.99 -27.08 35.38
N PRO A 301 22.47 -26.79 34.16
CA PRO A 301 21.67 -26.98 32.95
C PRO A 301 21.13 -28.41 32.94
N THR A 302 19.82 -28.56 32.75
CA THR A 302 19.20 -29.87 32.54
C THR A 302 19.99 -30.66 31.52
N ARG A 303 20.11 -31.99 31.76
CA ARG A 303 21.11 -32.98 31.30
C ARG A 303 21.56 -33.01 29.82
N GLU A 304 21.19 -32.05 28.98
CA GLU A 304 21.56 -31.92 27.56
C GLU A 304 21.94 -30.49 27.11
N GLY A 305 22.05 -29.50 28.01
CA GLY A 305 22.41 -28.12 27.63
C GLY A 305 21.30 -27.37 26.86
N LYS A 306 20.04 -27.78 27.05
CA LYS A 306 18.84 -27.15 26.49
C LYS A 306 18.14 -26.26 27.51
N HIS A 307 17.60 -25.13 27.05
CA HIS A 307 16.79 -24.20 27.83
C HIS A 307 15.30 -24.57 27.75
N ALA A 308 14.57 -24.48 28.86
CA ALA A 308 13.14 -24.78 28.88
C ALA A 308 12.32 -23.65 28.24
N ASP A 309 11.49 -23.95 27.24
CA ASP A 309 10.52 -23.04 26.65
C ASP A 309 9.11 -23.33 27.20
N PRO A 310 8.59 -22.52 28.14
CA PRO A 310 7.26 -22.69 28.70
C PRO A 310 6.14 -22.30 27.74
N CYS A 311 6.44 -21.55 26.68
CA CYS A 311 5.44 -21.07 25.71
C CYS A 311 5.21 -22.06 24.57
N ALA A 312 6.21 -22.86 24.22
CA ALA A 312 6.05 -23.91 23.22
C ALA A 312 5.22 -25.10 23.78
N PRO A 313 4.26 -25.65 23.01
CA PRO A 313 3.47 -26.80 23.46
C PRO A 313 4.33 -28.00 23.79
N LYS A 314 4.06 -28.68 24.91
CA LYS A 314 4.84 -29.85 25.34
C LYS A 314 4.89 -30.92 24.25
N GLY A 315 6.10 -31.41 23.96
CA GLY A 315 6.32 -32.42 22.92
C GLY A 315 6.45 -31.85 21.50
N TYR A 316 6.35 -30.53 21.34
CA TYR A 316 6.70 -29.88 20.08
C TYR A 316 8.22 -29.94 19.86
N ASN A 317 8.63 -30.50 18.72
CA ASN A 317 10.04 -30.53 18.36
C ASN A 317 10.45 -29.17 17.75
N LEU A 318 11.22 -28.38 18.50
CA LEU A 318 11.84 -27.16 17.99
C LEU A 318 13.04 -27.51 17.11
N ASP A 319 12.79 -27.85 15.85
CA ASP A 319 13.89 -28.07 14.89
C ASP A 319 14.71 -26.80 14.67
N THR A 320 16.01 -26.97 14.43
CA THR A 320 17.02 -25.92 14.19
C THR A 320 16.63 -24.96 13.05
N ILE A 321 15.81 -25.41 12.09
CA ILE A 321 15.31 -24.60 10.95
C ILE A 321 14.27 -23.59 11.42
N THR A 322 13.37 -23.97 12.33
CA THR A 322 12.39 -23.06 12.94
C THR A 322 13.11 -21.96 13.70
N GLN A 323 14.17 -22.33 14.42
CA GLN A 323 15.04 -21.41 15.15
C GLN A 323 15.81 -20.47 14.21
N LYS A 324 16.30 -20.96 13.06
CA LYS A 324 16.96 -20.13 12.02
C LYS A 324 16.00 -19.16 11.34
N HIS A 325 14.75 -19.55 11.12
CA HIS A 325 13.74 -18.68 10.53
C HIS A 325 13.31 -17.57 11.50
N LEU A 326 13.22 -17.85 12.82
CA LEU A 326 12.98 -16.82 13.84
C LEU A 326 14.18 -15.89 14.07
N THR A 327 15.41 -16.40 14.01
CA THR A 327 16.64 -15.59 14.19
C THR A 327 17.04 -14.81 12.93
N GLY A 328 16.62 -15.26 11.73
CA GLY A 328 16.88 -14.58 10.46
C GLY A 328 16.08 -13.29 10.22
N PHE A 329 15.19 -12.91 11.14
CA PHE A 329 14.42 -11.65 11.06
C PHE A 329 15.26 -10.40 11.35
N LEU A 330 16.41 -10.57 12.00
CA LEU A 330 17.39 -9.54 12.26
C LEU A 330 18.71 -9.96 11.60
N ALA A 331 19.03 -9.36 10.46
CA ALA A 331 20.36 -9.53 9.89
C ALA A 331 21.39 -8.79 10.76
N GLY A 332 21.81 -9.47 11.82
CA GLY A 332 22.74 -9.01 12.82
C GLY A 332 22.97 -10.15 13.81
N GLU A 333 23.95 -11.00 13.47
CA GLU A 333 24.55 -12.02 14.33
C GLU A 333 23.60 -12.93 15.12
N SER A 334 23.55 -14.19 14.69
CA SER A 334 23.26 -15.40 15.46
C SER A 334 23.77 -15.35 16.92
N LYS A 335 23.08 -14.65 17.82
CA LYS A 335 23.37 -14.66 19.26
C LYS A 335 22.62 -15.75 20.02
N LEU A 336 21.63 -16.39 19.40
CA LEU A 336 20.85 -17.46 20.02
C LEU A 336 21.11 -18.82 19.37
N ALA A 337 22.36 -19.29 19.48
CA ALA A 337 22.73 -20.69 19.23
C ALA A 337 22.34 -21.62 20.40
N ALA A 338 21.27 -21.27 21.12
CA ALA A 338 20.81 -21.96 22.33
C ALA A 338 19.73 -22.98 21.95
N SER A 339 19.86 -24.25 22.33
CA SER A 339 18.80 -25.24 22.05
C SER A 339 17.67 -25.13 23.07
N PHE A 340 16.42 -25.29 22.64
CA PHE A 340 15.23 -25.17 23.49
C PHE A 340 14.47 -26.50 23.57
N GLU A 341 13.92 -26.80 24.75
CA GLU A 341 12.98 -27.89 24.99
C GLU A 341 11.58 -27.33 25.23
N ALA A 342 10.58 -27.78 24.45
CA ALA A 342 9.20 -27.37 24.65
C ALA A 342 8.57 -28.05 25.88
N VAL A 343 8.41 -27.30 26.97
CA VAL A 343 7.86 -27.83 28.23
C VAL A 343 6.38 -27.53 28.41
N GLY A 344 5.86 -26.45 27.80
CA GLY A 344 4.44 -26.10 27.79
C GLY A 344 3.84 -25.84 29.17
N ASN A 345 4.03 -24.63 29.69
CA ASN A 345 3.48 -24.15 30.95
C ASN A 345 2.91 -22.73 30.78
N TYR A 346 1.57 -22.61 30.76
CA TYR A 346 0.88 -21.34 30.54
C TYR A 346 1.26 -20.26 31.57
N SER A 347 1.30 -20.61 32.85
CA SER A 347 1.56 -19.65 33.94
C SER A 347 2.98 -19.09 33.86
N GLU A 348 3.96 -19.95 33.58
CA GLU A 348 5.35 -19.54 33.38
C GLU A 348 5.53 -18.75 32.08
N CYS A 349 4.90 -19.19 30.99
CA CYS A 349 4.90 -18.47 29.71
C CYS A 349 4.34 -17.05 29.88
N ARG A 350 3.19 -16.92 30.55
CA ARG A 350 2.57 -15.62 30.85
C ARG A 350 3.50 -14.75 31.69
N SER A 351 4.14 -15.32 32.70
CA SER A 351 5.07 -14.58 33.57
C SER A 351 6.32 -14.12 32.83
N ALA A 352 6.87 -14.96 31.95
CA ALA A 352 8.00 -14.63 31.10
C ALA A 352 7.63 -13.53 30.08
N ALA A 353 6.46 -13.63 29.44
CA ALA A 353 5.94 -12.61 28.54
C ALA A 353 5.71 -11.26 29.26
N LEU A 354 5.13 -11.27 30.46
CA LEU A 354 4.97 -10.06 31.27
C LEU A 354 6.31 -9.41 31.63
N THR A 355 7.34 -10.22 31.89
CA THR A 355 8.66 -9.70 32.22
C THR A 355 9.27 -8.92 31.06
N ILE A 356 9.20 -9.45 29.83
CA ILE A 356 9.74 -8.73 28.66
C ILE A 356 8.94 -7.46 28.31
N LEU A 357 7.65 -7.42 28.66
CA LEU A 357 6.79 -6.23 28.51
C LEU A 357 7.08 -5.16 29.56
N GLN A 358 7.48 -5.55 30.77
CA GLN A 358 7.79 -4.64 31.88
C GLN A 358 9.25 -4.17 31.90
N GLU A 359 10.10 -4.75 31.05
CA GLU A 359 11.51 -4.38 30.96
C GLU A 359 11.69 -2.88 30.69
N GLY A 360 12.43 -2.19 31.57
CA GLY A 360 12.68 -0.75 31.48
C GLY A 360 11.58 0.14 32.06
N ASN A 361 10.52 -0.42 32.65
CA ASN A 361 9.44 0.36 33.27
C ASN A 361 9.92 1.20 34.47
N ASP A 362 11.01 0.80 35.12
CA ASP A 362 11.74 1.59 36.14
C ASP A 362 12.21 2.96 35.62
N LYS A 363 12.32 3.12 34.30
CA LYS A 363 12.72 4.36 33.61
C LYS A 363 11.54 5.16 33.06
N CYS A 364 10.31 4.83 33.46
CA CYS A 364 9.13 5.57 33.03
C CYS A 364 9.16 7.00 33.58
N SER A 365 9.29 7.99 32.67
CA SER A 365 9.28 9.42 33.02
C SER A 365 7.87 10.04 33.05
N TYR A 366 6.83 9.23 32.84
CA TYR A 366 5.44 9.68 32.75
C TYR A 366 4.62 9.20 33.93
N GLN A 367 3.43 9.77 34.11
CA GLN A 367 2.51 9.32 35.17
C GLN A 367 2.14 7.83 35.03
N HIS A 368 2.11 7.30 33.82
CA HIS A 368 1.84 5.89 33.54
C HIS A 368 2.51 5.44 32.23
N CYS A 369 3.08 4.24 32.25
CA CYS A 369 3.62 3.52 31.10
C CYS A 369 3.03 2.11 31.05
N SER A 370 2.67 1.63 29.84
CA SER A 370 2.04 0.31 29.68
C SER A 370 3.04 -0.78 29.31
N ILE A 371 4.04 -0.46 28.48
CA ILE A 371 5.08 -1.37 28.01
C ILE A 371 6.41 -0.65 28.14
N GLY A 372 7.33 -1.20 28.92
CA GLY A 372 8.59 -0.58 29.30
C GLY A 372 8.39 0.85 29.82
N SER A 373 9.21 1.79 29.35
CA SER A 373 9.16 3.21 29.73
C SER A 373 8.27 4.07 28.81
N THR A 374 7.42 3.45 28.00
CA THR A 374 6.61 4.17 27.00
C THR A 374 5.30 4.68 27.56
N PHE A 375 5.08 5.99 27.47
CA PHE A 375 3.79 6.63 27.72
C PHE A 375 2.70 6.01 26.83
N THR A 376 1.59 5.60 27.45
CA THR A 376 0.43 5.06 26.74
C THR A 376 -0.83 5.58 27.42
N PRO A 377 -1.59 6.50 26.80
CA PRO A 377 -2.82 7.01 27.38
C PRO A 377 -3.78 5.88 27.72
N LYS A 378 -4.76 6.13 28.60
CA LYS A 378 -5.81 5.17 28.88
C LYS A 378 -6.55 4.81 27.58
N LEU A 379 -6.57 3.51 27.27
CA LEU A 379 -7.30 3.01 26.11
C LEU A 379 -8.79 3.31 26.29
N GLN A 380 -9.39 3.94 25.28
CA GLN A 380 -10.77 4.40 25.31
C GLN A 380 -11.45 4.16 23.97
N GLY A 381 -12.75 3.89 24.01
CA GLY A 381 -13.55 3.64 22.81
C GLY A 381 -13.38 2.23 22.25
N ARG A 382 -13.54 2.09 20.93
CA ARG A 382 -13.49 0.83 20.21
C ARG A 382 -12.15 0.68 19.51
N PHE A 383 -11.64 -0.54 19.41
CA PHE A 383 -10.41 -0.85 18.70
C PHE A 383 -10.62 -1.94 17.66
N LEU A 384 -9.92 -1.81 16.54
CA LEU A 384 -9.78 -2.86 15.53
C LEU A 384 -8.39 -3.47 15.70
N ALA A 385 -8.32 -4.80 15.84
CA ALA A 385 -7.07 -5.53 15.95
C ALA A 385 -6.77 -6.25 14.63
N THR A 386 -5.62 -5.95 14.01
CA THR A 386 -5.26 -6.42 12.66
C THR A 386 -4.04 -7.34 12.65
N GLU A 387 -3.74 -7.88 11.48
CA GLU A 387 -2.58 -8.75 11.22
C GLU A 387 -2.55 -9.96 12.17
N ASN A 388 -1.46 -10.17 12.92
CA ASN A 388 -1.30 -11.37 13.73
C ASN A 388 -2.30 -11.46 14.89
N PHE A 389 -2.91 -10.35 15.34
CA PHE A 389 -4.06 -10.45 16.25
C PHE A 389 -5.24 -11.19 15.61
N PHE A 390 -5.54 -10.90 14.34
CA PHE A 390 -6.61 -11.57 13.60
C PHE A 390 -6.27 -13.04 13.33
N TYR A 391 -5.05 -13.33 12.86
CA TYR A 391 -4.66 -14.71 12.56
C TYR A 391 -4.63 -15.59 13.81
N THR A 392 -4.06 -15.10 14.91
CA THR A 392 -4.03 -15.84 16.18
C THR A 392 -5.44 -16.04 16.74
N SER A 393 -6.29 -15.01 16.75
CA SER A 393 -7.68 -15.16 17.23
C SER A 393 -8.48 -16.16 16.39
N LYS A 394 -8.28 -16.20 15.06
CA LYS A 394 -8.93 -17.16 14.16
C LYS A 394 -8.51 -18.60 14.46
N VAL A 395 -7.22 -18.84 14.69
CA VAL A 395 -6.71 -20.17 15.08
C VAL A 395 -7.31 -20.58 16.43
N LEU A 396 -7.25 -19.72 17.44
CA LEU A 396 -7.80 -20.02 18.76
C LEU A 396 -9.31 -20.30 18.71
N SER A 397 -10.06 -19.49 17.97
CA SER A 397 -11.50 -19.70 17.79
C SER A 397 -11.81 -21.03 17.10
N SER A 398 -11.00 -21.40 16.10
CA SER A 398 -11.14 -22.68 15.40
C SER A 398 -10.82 -23.85 16.32
N LEU A 399 -9.77 -23.74 17.13
CA LEU A 399 -9.38 -24.77 18.12
C LEU A 399 -10.45 -24.95 19.19
N ILE A 400 -11.05 -23.85 19.68
CA ILE A 400 -12.17 -23.91 20.63
C ILE A 400 -13.36 -24.63 20.00
N ASN A 401 -13.69 -24.35 18.74
CA ASN A 401 -14.77 -25.04 18.04
C ASN A 401 -14.48 -26.54 17.86
N VAL A 402 -13.24 -26.92 17.54
CA VAL A 402 -12.83 -28.33 17.47
C VAL A 402 -12.89 -29.00 18.84
N PHE A 403 -12.44 -28.32 19.90
CA PHE A 403 -12.51 -28.85 21.26
C PHE A 403 -13.96 -29.03 21.73
N MET A 404 -14.83 -28.05 21.47
CA MET A 404 -16.27 -28.16 21.73
C MET A 404 -16.91 -29.29 20.94
N LEU A 405 -16.51 -29.50 19.69
CA LEU A 405 -16.97 -30.63 18.87
C LEU A 405 -16.49 -31.98 19.44
N LEU A 406 -15.23 -32.08 19.85
CA LEU A 406 -14.67 -33.30 20.48
C LEU A 406 -15.35 -33.61 21.82
N MET A 407 -15.65 -32.59 22.63
CA MET A 407 -16.45 -32.74 23.85
C MET A 407 -17.89 -33.17 23.54
N TYR A 408 -18.51 -32.60 22.51
CA TYR A 408 -19.85 -32.97 22.08
C TYR A 408 -19.92 -34.42 21.61
N VAL A 409 -18.98 -34.85 20.76
CA VAL A 409 -18.85 -36.23 20.25
C VAL A 409 -18.58 -37.22 21.39
N ASN A 410 -17.69 -36.89 22.33
CA ASN A 410 -17.46 -37.74 23.51
C ASN A 410 -18.67 -37.79 24.47
N SER A 411 -19.52 -36.75 24.51
CA SER A 411 -20.75 -36.75 25.30
C SER A 411 -21.92 -37.49 24.64
N SER A 412 -21.83 -37.79 23.34
CA SER A 412 -22.90 -38.43 22.55
C SER A 412 -22.65 -39.92 22.24
N GLY A 413 -21.70 -40.56 22.93
CA GLY A 413 -21.60 -42.03 22.98
C GLY A 413 -22.83 -42.70 23.62
N PRO A 414 -23.05 -44.02 23.44
CA PRO A 414 -24.38 -44.66 23.55
C PRO A 414 -25.01 -44.73 24.95
N THR A 415 -24.42 -44.14 25.99
CA THR A 415 -24.91 -44.26 27.36
C THR A 415 -24.60 -43.03 28.20
N ARG A 416 -25.48 -42.00 28.14
CA ARG A 416 -26.00 -41.26 29.32
C ARG A 416 -26.94 -40.13 28.90
N LYS A 417 -28.20 -40.24 29.31
CA LYS A 417 -29.17 -39.14 29.40
C LYS A 417 -28.89 -38.34 30.69
N HIS A 418 -28.68 -37.03 30.57
CA HIS A 418 -29.27 -35.92 31.37
C HIS A 418 -28.33 -34.71 31.58
N HIS A 419 -28.90 -33.55 31.24
CA HIS A 419 -28.69 -32.16 31.72
C HIS A 419 -27.31 -31.65 32.12
N SER A 420 -26.76 -30.69 31.36
CA SER A 420 -26.84 -29.25 31.65
C SER A 420 -26.02 -28.47 30.62
N ALA A 421 -26.68 -27.66 29.79
CA ALA A 421 -26.02 -26.75 28.87
C ALA A 421 -25.71 -25.44 29.61
N HIS A 422 -24.53 -25.35 30.24
CA HIS A 422 -23.99 -24.06 30.67
C HIS A 422 -23.28 -23.41 29.49
N ALA A 423 -23.95 -22.42 28.89
CA ALA A 423 -23.34 -21.48 27.97
C ALA A 423 -22.31 -20.63 28.75
N PHE A 424 -21.02 -20.91 28.54
CA PHE A 424 -19.96 -20.00 28.98
C PHE A 424 -19.85 -18.85 27.97
N THR A 425 -20.38 -17.69 28.34
CA THR A 425 -20.14 -16.44 27.62
C THR A 425 -18.79 -15.89 28.06
N LEU A 426 -17.78 -15.91 27.20
CA LEU A 426 -16.55 -15.14 27.42
C LEU A 426 -16.85 -13.67 27.07
N ARG A 427 -16.79 -12.77 28.05
CA ARG A 427 -16.60 -11.33 27.78
C ARG A 427 -15.14 -11.14 27.35
N MET A 428 -14.95 -10.63 26.14
CA MET A 428 -13.66 -10.16 25.62
C MET A 428 -13.15 -8.95 26.41
#